data_AF-A0A9D1ZB76-F1
#
_entry.id   AF-A0A9D1ZB76-F1
#
_cell.length_a   1.000
_cell.length_b   1.000
_cell.length_c   1.000
_cell.angle_alpha   90.00
_cell.angle_beta   90.00
_cell.angle_gamma   90.00
#
_symmetry.space_group_name_H-M   'P 1'
#
loop_
_entity.id
_entity.type
_entity.pdbx_description
1 polymer ?
#
loop_
_entity_poly.entity_id
_entity_poly.type
_entity_poly.pdbx_seq_one_letter_code
_entity_poly.pdbx_strand_id
1 'polypeptide(L)'
;MLLSAYIIDEARTVIKRKWPSRQRTFEDFLHSANFETIEADAITPGLFEIRDPMDYPILYLAMEGKADILVTGDKDFLDAKIERPSIMTPADFVARFS
;
A
#
# COMPACT_ATOMS: atom_id res chain seq x y z
N MET A 1 -0.59 8.28 7.88
CA MET A 1 -0.29 7.27 6.84
C MET A 1 -1.57 6.48 6.60
N LEU A 2 -1.92 6.14 5.36
CA LEU A 2 -3.06 5.27 5.08
C LEU A 2 -2.54 3.87 4.79
N LEU A 3 -3.07 2.86 5.50
CA LEU A 3 -2.80 1.45 5.24
C LEU A 3 -4.12 0.75 4.95
N SER A 4 -4.17 -0.13 3.95
CA SER A 4 -5.33 -1.02 3.84
C SER A 4 -5.19 -2.19 4.82
N ALA A 5 -6.32 -2.67 5.34
CA ALA A 5 -6.33 -3.91 6.14
C ALA A 5 -5.68 -5.08 5.37
N TYR A 6 -5.91 -5.14 4.06
CA TYR A 6 -5.30 -6.10 3.15
C TYR A 6 -3.76 -6.08 3.19
N ILE A 7 -3.13 -4.90 3.05
CA ILE A 7 -1.67 -4.78 3.09
C ILE A 7 -1.11 -5.20 4.44
N ILE A 8 -1.81 -4.84 5.53
CA ILE A 8 -1.39 -5.23 6.88
C ILE A 8 -1.40 -6.77 7.01
N ASP A 9 -2.45 -7.44 6.53
CA ASP A 9 -2.57 -8.89 6.62
C ASP A 9 -1.63 -9.63 5.67
N GLU A 10 -1.37 -9.07 4.48
CA GLU A 10 -0.35 -9.59 3.58
C GLU A 10 1.04 -9.45 4.22
N ALA A 11 1.35 -8.29 4.80
CA ALA A 11 2.62 -8.06 5.49
C ALA A 11 2.80 -9.05 6.65
N ARG A 12 1.76 -9.29 7.46
CA ARG A 12 1.75 -10.32 8.51
C ARG A 12 2.06 -11.70 7.94
N THR A 13 1.42 -12.07 6.83
CA THR A 13 1.63 -13.36 6.16
C THR A 13 3.06 -13.50 5.65
N VAL A 14 3.59 -12.48 4.99
CA VAL A 14 4.96 -12.46 4.47
C VAL A 14 5.98 -12.52 5.60
N ILE A 15 5.79 -11.75 6.68
CA ILE A 15 6.70 -11.74 7.84
C ILE A 15 6.67 -13.09 8.54
N LYS A 16 5.50 -13.67 8.77
CA LYS A 16 5.39 -15.01 9.36
C LYS A 16 6.12 -16.07 8.52
N ARG A 17 6.07 -15.97 7.18
CA ARG A 17 6.74 -16.89 6.26
C ARG A 17 8.26 -16.67 6.19
N LYS A 18 8.72 -15.43 6.00
CA LYS A 18 10.13 -15.10 5.71
C LYS A 18 10.96 -14.78 6.96
N TRP A 19 10.35 -14.18 7.97
CA TRP A 19 11.01 -13.77 9.22
C TRP A 19 10.14 -14.07 10.45
N PRO A 20 9.89 -15.36 10.77
CA PRO A 20 8.99 -15.74 11.85
C PRO A 20 9.31 -15.09 13.20
N SER A 21 10.60 -14.86 13.49
CA SER A 21 11.06 -14.22 14.73
C SER A 21 10.77 -12.72 14.82
N ARG A 22 10.40 -12.06 13.71
CA ARG A 22 10.15 -10.60 13.65
C ARG A 22 8.68 -10.23 13.78
N GLN A 23 7.77 -11.20 13.94
CA GLN A 23 6.32 -10.94 14.07
C GLN A 23 6.01 -9.94 15.19
N ARG A 24 6.61 -10.13 16.38
CA ARG A 24 6.38 -9.22 17.51
C ARG A 24 6.85 -7.80 17.23
N THR A 25 8.05 -7.66 16.66
CA THR A 25 8.60 -6.36 16.26
C THR A 25 7.71 -5.64 15.24
N PHE A 26 7.08 -6.38 14.33
CA PHE A 26 6.16 -5.79 13.37
C PHE A 26 4.86 -5.30 14.01
N GLU A 27 4.27 -6.07 14.94
CA GLU A 27 3.08 -5.62 15.66
C GLU A 27 3.40 -4.41 16.57
N ASP A 28 4.57 -4.39 17.22
CA ASP A 28 5.02 -3.22 17.99
C ASP A 28 5.21 -1.97 17.10
N PHE A 29 5.69 -2.16 15.87
CA PHE A 29 5.76 -1.08 14.87
C PHE A 29 4.35 -0.59 14.48
N LEU A 30 3.41 -1.49 14.19
CA LEU A 30 2.04 -1.09 13.86
C LEU A 30 1.38 -0.34 15.02
N HIS A 31 1.55 -0.80 16.27
CA HIS A 31 0.98 -0.12 17.44
C HIS A 31 1.57 1.27 17.69
N SER A 32 2.82 1.51 17.28
CA SER A 32 3.49 2.80 17.47
C SER A 32 3.35 3.74 16.26
N ALA A 33 2.97 3.22 15.10
CA ALA A 33 2.80 3.99 13.88
C ALA A 33 1.47 4.75 13.87
N ASN A 34 1.49 6.01 13.43
CA ASN A 34 0.27 6.80 13.25
C ASN A 34 -0.31 6.55 11.84
N PHE A 35 -1.26 5.62 11.74
CA PHE A 35 -1.95 5.32 10.51
C PHE A 35 -3.46 5.14 10.68
N GLU A 36 -4.16 5.33 9.57
CA GLU A 36 -5.58 5.05 9.42
C GLU A 36 -5.74 3.81 8.54
N THR A 37 -6.71 2.97 8.87
CA THR A 37 -7.07 1.80 8.07
C THR A 37 -8.24 2.12 7.15
N ILE A 38 -8.13 1.74 5.88
CA ILE A 38 -9.26 1.73 4.96
C ILE A 38 -9.65 0.30 4.58
N GLU A 39 -10.96 0.08 4.56
CA GLU A 39 -11.62 -1.08 3.99
C GLU A 39 -12.60 -0.61 2.92
N ALA A 40 -12.73 -1.37 1.83
CA ALA A 40 -13.76 -1.13 0.83
C ALA A 40 -14.76 -2.28 0.87
N ASP A 41 -16.04 -1.94 1.02
CA ASP A 41 -17.14 -2.91 1.02
C ASP A 41 -17.23 -3.66 -0.33
N ALA A 42 -16.89 -2.98 -1.42
CA ALA A 42 -16.79 -3.56 -2.75
C ALA A 42 -15.73 -2.83 -3.59
N ILE A 43 -15.04 -3.58 -4.45
CA ILE A 43 -14.09 -3.04 -5.42
C ILE A 43 -14.84 -2.79 -6.72
N THR A 44 -14.85 -1.53 -7.18
CA THR A 44 -15.41 -1.17 -8.48
C THR A 44 -14.34 -1.40 -9.56
N PRO A 45 -14.54 -2.34 -10.51
CA PRO A 45 -13.56 -2.60 -11.57
C PRO A 45 -13.61 -1.53 -12.67
N GLY A 46 -12.53 -1.43 -13.44
CA GLY A 46 -12.47 -0.60 -14.66
C GLY A 46 -12.27 0.90 -14.45
N LEU A 47 -11.89 1.34 -13.24
CA LEU A 47 -11.58 2.75 -12.96
C LEU A 47 -10.21 3.18 -13.49
N PHE A 48 -9.28 2.24 -13.62
CA PHE A 48 -7.93 2.46 -14.13
C PHE A 48 -7.36 1.18 -14.71
N GLU A 49 -6.29 1.32 -15.50
CA GLU A 49 -5.52 0.19 -16.01
C GLU A 49 -4.30 -0.04 -15.11
N ILE A 50 -4.05 -1.31 -14.80
CA ILE A 50 -2.85 -1.77 -14.06
C ILE A 50 -2.31 -3.02 -14.73
N ARG A 51 -0.99 -3.24 -14.65
CA ARG A 51 -0.33 -4.34 -15.34
C ARG A 51 -0.68 -5.70 -14.71
N ASP A 52 -0.61 -5.79 -13.39
CA ASP A 52 -1.05 -6.98 -12.65
C ASP A 52 -2.46 -6.75 -12.09
N PRO A 53 -3.49 -7.51 -12.54
CA PRO A 53 -4.84 -7.42 -12.00
C PRO A 53 -4.92 -7.65 -10.47
N MET A 54 -3.96 -8.38 -9.89
CA MET A 54 -3.91 -8.63 -8.45
C MET A 54 -3.54 -7.37 -7.65
N ASP A 55 -2.93 -6.38 -8.29
CA ASP A 55 -2.57 -5.09 -7.68
C ASP A 55 -3.70 -4.06 -7.73
N TYR A 56 -4.74 -4.31 -8.54
CA TYR A 56 -5.88 -3.41 -8.66
C TYR A 56 -6.52 -3.06 -7.30
N PRO A 57 -6.79 -4.02 -6.38
CA PRO A 57 -7.33 -3.72 -5.06
C PRO A 57 -6.48 -2.73 -4.25
N ILE A 58 -5.14 -2.82 -4.37
CA ILE A 58 -4.22 -1.97 -3.61
C ILE A 58 -4.34 -0.52 -4.09
N LEU A 59 -4.28 -0.30 -5.39
CA LEU A 59 -4.39 1.04 -5.96
C LEU A 59 -5.79 1.63 -5.76
N TYR A 60 -6.83 0.79 -5.89
CA TYR A 60 -8.22 1.17 -5.63
C TYR A 60 -8.40 1.70 -4.20
N LEU A 61 -7.90 0.97 -3.21
CA LEU A 61 -8.01 1.38 -1.80
C LEU A 61 -7.22 2.66 -1.52
N ALA A 62 -6.08 2.87 -2.17
CA ALA A 62 -5.34 4.12 -2.05
C ALA A 62 -6.12 5.31 -2.64
N MET A 63 -6.84 5.10 -3.75
CA MET A 63 -7.72 6.11 -4.35
C MET A 63 -8.93 6.42 -3.46
N GLU A 64 -9.65 5.39 -3.02
CA GLU A 64 -10.83 5.53 -2.14
C GLU A 64 -10.47 6.17 -0.79
N GLY A 65 -9.30 5.82 -0.26
CA GLY A 65 -8.74 6.41 0.96
C GLY A 65 -8.23 7.83 0.78
N LYS A 66 -8.32 8.37 -0.45
CA LYS A 66 -7.83 9.70 -0.81
C LYS A 66 -6.38 9.90 -0.38
N ALA A 67 -5.56 8.87 -0.56
CA ALA A 67 -4.14 8.98 -0.29
C ALA A 67 -3.53 10.06 -1.19
N ASP A 68 -2.65 10.88 -0.62
CA ASP A 68 -1.89 11.85 -1.40
C ASP A 68 -0.80 11.14 -2.23
N ILE A 69 -0.15 10.14 -1.61
CA ILE A 69 1.02 9.44 -2.16
C ILE A 69 0.90 7.93 -1.89
N LEU A 70 1.14 7.13 -2.92
CA LEU A 70 1.41 5.70 -2.84
C LEU A 70 2.91 5.47 -3.02
N VAL A 71 3.59 5.05 -1.95
CA VAL A 71 5.02 4.72 -1.98
C VAL A 71 5.17 3.24 -2.28
N THR A 72 5.77 2.89 -3.42
CA THR A 72 5.94 1.50 -3.85
C THR A 72 7.25 1.29 -4.60
N GLY A 73 7.90 0.15 -4.34
CA GLY A 73 9.05 -0.31 -5.13
C GLY A 73 8.65 -1.11 -6.36
N ASP A 74 7.36 -1.42 -6.50
CA ASP A 74 6.83 -2.23 -7.57
C ASP A 74 6.52 -1.37 -8.80
N LYS A 75 7.07 -1.79 -9.95
CA LYS A 75 6.94 -1.06 -11.21
C LYS A 75 5.56 -1.21 -11.83
N ASP A 76 4.79 -2.21 -11.41
CA ASP A 76 3.46 -2.45 -11.96
C ASP A 76 2.46 -1.34 -11.57
N PHE A 77 2.73 -0.62 -10.49
CA PHE A 77 2.00 0.59 -10.10
C PHE A 77 2.52 1.86 -10.77
N LEU A 78 3.83 1.97 -11.07
CA LEU A 78 4.43 3.21 -11.58
C LEU A 78 3.90 3.61 -12.96
N ASP A 79 3.40 2.65 -13.74
CA ASP A 79 2.83 2.89 -15.06
C ASP A 79 1.31 3.18 -15.02
N ALA A 80 0.68 3.14 -13.84
CA ALA A 80 -0.75 3.38 -13.71
C ALA A 80 -1.10 4.84 -14.08
N LYS A 81 -1.96 5.00 -15.09
CA LYS A 81 -2.40 6.32 -15.58
C LYS A 81 -3.55 6.85 -14.74
N ILE A 82 -3.25 7.31 -13.53
CA ILE A 82 -4.22 7.88 -12.60
C ILE A 82 -3.81 9.31 -12.17
N GLU A 83 -4.79 10.12 -11.76
CA GLU A 83 -4.53 11.48 -11.27
C GLU A 83 -4.04 11.51 -9.81
N ARG A 84 -4.63 10.67 -8.95
CA ARG A 84 -4.31 10.53 -7.52
C ARG A 84 -4.55 9.10 -7.05
N PRO A 85 -3.73 8.56 -6.12
CA PRO A 85 -2.55 9.17 -5.49
C PRO A 85 -1.35 9.36 -6.43
N SER A 86 -0.40 10.23 -6.07
CA SER A 86 0.92 10.25 -6.72
C SER A 86 1.69 8.98 -6.37
N ILE A 87 2.24 8.29 -7.37
CA ILE A 87 2.98 7.03 -7.17
C ILE A 87 4.48 7.33 -7.26
N MET A 88 5.26 6.88 -6.27
CA MET A 88 6.72 7.09 -6.26
C MET A 88 7.47 5.98 -5.52
N THR A 89 8.77 5.85 -5.78
CA THR A 89 9.59 4.87 -5.08
C THR A 89 9.94 5.32 -3.65
N PRO A 90 10.33 4.41 -2.74
CA PRO A 90 10.83 4.79 -1.43
C PRO A 90 12.04 5.74 -1.51
N ALA A 91 12.92 5.56 -2.51
CA ALA A 91 14.06 6.44 -2.72
C ALA A 91 13.62 7.86 -3.11
N ASP A 92 12.64 7.97 -4.02
CA ASP A 92 12.08 9.26 -4.44
C ASP A 92 11.35 9.96 -3.29
N PHE A 93 10.60 9.20 -2.49
CA PHE A 93 9.90 9.72 -1.32
C PHE A 93 10.88 10.33 -0.32
N VAL A 94 11.94 9.59 0.03
CA VAL A 94 13.00 10.10 0.91
C VAL A 94 13.63 11.35 0.30
N ALA A 95 14.09 11.30 -0.95
CA ALA A 95 14.73 12.45 -1.60
C ALA A 95 13.86 13.72 -1.64
N ARG A 96 12.52 13.57 -1.64
CA ARG A 96 11.58 14.69 -1.72
C ARG A 96 11.12 15.23 -0.36
N PHE A 97 11.12 14.40 0.69
CA PHE A 97 10.52 14.72 1.99
C PHE A 97 11.48 14.56 3.20
N SER A 98 12.76 14.31 2.96
CA SER A 98 13.81 14.28 4.01
C SER A 98 14.70 15.52 4.02
#